data_AF-A0A3B9C145-F1
#
_entry.id   AF-A0A3B9C145-F1
#
_cell.length_a   1.000
_cell.length_b   1.000
_cell.length_c   1.000
_cell.angle_alpha   90.00
_cell.angle_beta   90.00
_cell.angle_gamma   90.00
#
_symmetry.space_group_name_H-M   'P 1'
#
loop_
_entity.id
_entity.type
_entity.pdbx_description
1 polymer ?
#
loop_
_entity_poly.entity_id
_entity_poly.type
_entity_poly.pdbx_seq_one_letter_code
_entity_poly.pdbx_strand_id
1 'polypeptide(L)' 'IQKHIPDFSITYAPDFRQQIANSWPQSIDDSRAQNDWDWKPKYDLDSMTADMFHNLK' A
#
# COMPACT_ATOMS: atom_id res chain seq x y z
N ILE A 1 -5.75 -2.22 -8.78
CA ILE A 1 -6.32 -1.24 -9.74
C ILE A 1 -7.02 -1.92 -10.93
N GLN A 2 -6.35 -2.74 -11.74
CA GLN A 2 -6.98 -3.39 -12.90
C GLN A 2 -8.23 -4.23 -12.58
N LYS A 3 -8.34 -4.77 -11.36
CA LYS A 3 -9.57 -5.41 -10.84
C LYS A 3 -10.80 -4.48 -10.89
N HIS A 4 -10.62 -3.16 -10.80
CA HIS A 4 -11.68 -2.15 -10.82
C HIS A 4 -11.77 -1.42 -12.17
N ILE A 5 -10.63 -1.19 -12.83
CA ILE A 5 -10.53 -0.49 -14.12
C ILE A 5 -9.69 -1.38 -15.05
N PRO A 6 -10.31 -2.29 -15.83
CA PRO A 6 -9.58 -3.30 -16.61
C PRO A 6 -8.56 -2.72 -17.58
N ASP A 7 -8.87 -1.56 -18.17
CA ASP A 7 -8.02 -0.90 -19.17
C ASP A 7 -6.90 -0.05 -18.55
N PHE A 8 -6.75 -0.06 -17.21
CA PHE A 8 -5.70 0.68 -16.55
C PHE A 8 -4.32 0.16 -16.97
N SER A 9 -3.44 1.09 -17.36
CA SER A 9 -2.03 0.83 -17.65
C SER A 9 -1.14 1.76 -16.83
N ILE A 10 0.07 1.30 -16.55
CA ILE A 10 1.09 2.06 -15.82
C ILE A 10 2.43 1.91 -16.53
N THR A 11 3.21 2.98 -16.59
CA THR A 11 4.58 2.98 -17.09
C THR A 11 5.53 3.28 -15.94
N TYR A 12 6.74 2.72 -16.00
CA TYR A 12 7.75 2.89 -14.97
C TYR A 12 8.93 3.68 -15.53
N ALA A 13 9.19 4.84 -14.94
CA ALA A 13 10.37 5.66 -15.21
C ALA A 13 11.07 5.97 -13.87
N PRO A 14 11.90 5.05 -13.34
CA PRO A 14 12.54 5.23 -12.06
C PRO A 14 13.43 6.48 -12.03
N ASP A 15 13.42 7.19 -10.92
CA ASP A 15 14.32 8.32 -10.65
C ASP A 15 15.09 8.10 -9.34
N PHE A 16 15.74 9.15 -8.84
CA PHE A 16 16.56 9.08 -7.62
C PHE A 16 15.78 8.53 -6.40
N ARG A 17 14.45 8.64 -6.37
CA ARG A 17 13.62 8.12 -5.28
C ARG A 17 13.63 6.60 -5.21
N GLN A 18 13.96 5.90 -6.31
CA GLN A 18 14.11 4.45 -6.28
C GLN A 18 15.26 4.02 -5.36
N GLN A 19 16.36 4.75 -5.34
CA GLN A 19 17.48 4.44 -4.44
C GLN A 19 17.09 4.64 -2.96
N ILE A 20 16.25 5.65 -2.69
CA ILE A 20 15.69 5.88 -1.35
C ILE A 20 14.77 4.71 -0.97
N ALA A 21 13.85 4.32 -1.85
CA ALA A 21 12.94 3.19 -1.60
C ALA A 21 13.70 1.86 -1.39
N ASN A 22 14.78 1.63 -2.15
CA ASN A 22 15.62 0.45 -2.01
C ASN A 22 16.36 0.36 -0.66
N SER A 23 16.50 1.48 0.05
CA SER A 23 17.14 1.50 1.37
C SER A 23 16.19 1.11 2.52
N TRP A 24 14.89 1.02 2.26
CA TRP A 24 13.87 0.73 3.28
C TRP A 24 13.55 -0.78 3.36
N PRO A 25 13.11 -1.28 4.53
CA PRO A 25 12.62 -2.65 4.65
C PRO A 25 11.33 -2.86 3.84
N GLN A 26 11.14 -4.07 3.31
CA GLN A 26 9.94 -4.41 2.52
C GLN A 26 8.72 -4.72 3.39
N SER A 27 8.93 -5.12 4.65
CA SER A 27 7.88 -5.39 5.63
C SER A 27 8.41 -5.08 7.04
N ILE A 28 7.49 -4.93 7.98
CA ILE A 28 7.78 -4.61 9.38
C ILE A 28 7.08 -5.65 10.24
N ASP A 29 7.80 -6.21 11.22
CA ASP A 29 7.20 -6.98 12.30
C ASP A 29 6.56 -6.01 13.31
N ASP A 30 5.24 -5.97 13.33
CA ASP A 30 4.45 -5.12 14.22
C ASP A 30 3.91 -5.87 15.44
N SER A 31 4.37 -7.11 15.71
CA SER A 31 3.89 -7.96 16.80
C SER A 31 3.91 -7.28 18.17
N ARG A 32 4.90 -6.43 18.45
CA ARG A 32 4.95 -5.65 19.69
C ARG A 32 3.76 -4.70 19.82
N ALA A 33 3.40 -3.99 18.76
CA ALA A 33 2.26 -3.08 18.79
C ALA A 33 0.93 -3.84 18.96
N GLN A 34 0.83 -5.03 18.35
CA GLN A 34 -0.32 -5.92 18.55
C GLN A 34 -0.41 -6.39 20.01
N ASN A 35 0.72 -6.76 20.62
CA ASN A 35 0.73 -7.27 21.99
C ASN A 35 0.52 -6.17 23.04
N ASP A 36 1.13 -5.00 22.85
CA ASP A 36 1.13 -3.93 23.84
C ASP A 36 -0.17 -3.13 23.83
N TRP A 37 -0.78 -2.93 22.65
CA TRP A 37 -1.93 -2.03 22.48
C TRP A 37 -3.06 -2.59 21.59
N ASP A 38 -3.06 -3.89 21.29
CA ASP A 38 -4.02 -4.56 20.39
C ASP A 38 -4.13 -3.88 19.02
N TRP A 39 -3.01 -3.35 18.51
CA TRP A 39 -2.96 -2.78 17.17
C TRP A 39 -3.37 -3.83 16.13
N LYS A 40 -4.34 -3.49 15.26
CA LYS A 40 -4.81 -4.35 14.17
C LYS A 40 -5.11 -3.50 12.93
N PRO A 41 -4.50 -3.78 11.77
CA PRO A 41 -4.87 -3.10 10.54
C PRO A 41 -6.31 -3.49 10.16
N LYS A 42 -7.13 -2.48 9.84
CA LYS A 42 -8.53 -2.68 9.44
C LYS A 42 -8.74 -2.80 7.93
N TYR A 43 -7.78 -2.30 7.15
CA TYR A 43 -7.83 -2.28 5.70
C TYR A 43 -6.65 -3.06 5.16
N ASP A 44 -6.95 -3.98 4.26
CA ASP A 44 -5.99 -4.64 3.39
C ASP A 44 -5.87 -3.90 2.06
N LEU A 45 -5.04 -4.42 1.15
CA LEU A 45 -4.80 -3.79 -0.15
C LEU A 45 -6.08 -3.67 -0.99
N ASP A 46 -6.94 -4.69 -0.99
CA ASP A 46 -8.14 -4.72 -1.83
C ASP A 46 -9.21 -3.76 -1.29
N SER A 47 -9.49 -3.79 0.02
CA SER A 47 -10.44 -2.87 0.67
C SER A 47 -9.99 -1.41 0.60
N MET A 48 -8.70 -1.14 0.83
CA MET A 48 -8.15 0.21 0.67
C MET A 48 -8.26 0.71 -0.77
N THR A 49 -7.95 -0.12 -1.77
CA THR A 49 -8.06 0.27 -3.18
C THR A 49 -9.50 0.65 -3.55
N ALA A 50 -10.48 -0.13 -3.11
CA ALA A 50 -11.89 0.14 -3.37
C ALA A 50 -12.36 1.44 -2.69
N ASP A 51 -11.99 1.65 -1.43
CA ASP A 51 -12.36 2.85 -0.68
C ASP A 51 -11.76 4.13 -1.29
N MET A 52 -10.52 4.07 -1.76
CA MET A 52 -9.86 5.20 -2.44
C MET A 52 -10.59 5.59 -3.72
N PHE A 53 -11.03 4.63 -4.54
CA PHE A 53 -11.83 4.93 -5.74
C PHE A 53 -13.23 5.47 -5.42
N HIS A 54 -13.79 5.11 -4.26
CA HIS A 54 -15.09 5.61 -3.84
C HIS A 54 -15.02 7.11 -3.44
N ASN A 55 -13.94 7.51 -2.76
CA ASN A 55 -13.87 8.81 -2.09
C ASN A 55 -13.06 9.88 -2.84
N LEU A 56 -12.09 9.50 -3.68
CA LEU A 56 -11.32 10.47 -4.46
C LEU A 56 -12.06 10.80 -5.76
N LYS A 57 -12.52 12.05 -5.86
CA LYS A 57 -13.03 12.67 -7.09
C LYS A 57 -11.99 13.61 -7.70
#